data_AF-G8BXC5-F1
#
_entry.id   AF-G8BXC5-F1
#
_cell.length_a   1.000
_cell.length_b   1.000
_cell.length_c   1.000
_cell.angle_alpha   90.00
_cell.angle_beta   90.00
_cell.angle_gamma   90.00
#
_symmetry.space_group_name_H-M   'P 1'
#
loop_
_entity.id
_entity.type
_entity.pdbx_description
1 polymer ?
#
loop_
_entity_poly.entity_id
_entity_poly.type
_entity_poly.pdbx_seq_one_letter_code
_entity_poly.pdbx_strand_id
1 'polypeptide(L)'
;MDSSTLTFLLTLLFGFIFIKWTFQSEQHPSTQNLSSNSTTSTANLSRRTNNGATNRRRFKRRVTDDMIEVVLSLAPALHKEQIRYNLEETGSVEETVERFLRGDEFPFPPNYTPTQTMAATGNDTNNENSNDPRKKSNIKPDNLIEKFNVDLDYDFAGKDFNELDISDRKKYLVWKARKAMENVLENDKEMSDLLN
;
A
#
# COMPACT_ATOMS: atom_id res chain seq x y z
N MET A 1 38.94 46.07 -19.15
CA MET A 1 37.96 46.19 -18.05
C MET A 1 38.77 46.38 -16.79
N ASP A 2 38.59 47.51 -16.12
CA ASP A 2 39.40 47.84 -14.95
C ASP A 2 38.99 46.96 -13.78
N SER A 3 39.96 46.59 -12.93
CA SER A 3 39.74 45.71 -11.79
C SER A 3 38.62 46.23 -10.88
N SER A 4 38.47 47.55 -10.76
CA SER A 4 37.39 48.20 -10.03
C SER A 4 36.00 47.95 -10.63
N THR A 5 35.87 47.90 -11.96
CA THR A 5 34.60 47.60 -12.64
C THR A 5 34.20 46.14 -12.43
N LEU A 6 35.18 45.23 -12.41
CA LEU A 6 34.96 43.80 -12.15
C LEU A 6 34.49 43.56 -10.70
N THR A 7 35.15 44.18 -9.71
CA THR A 7 34.78 44.03 -8.30
C THR A 7 33.40 44.62 -8.02
N PHE A 8 33.05 45.75 -8.63
CA PHE A 8 31.73 46.36 -8.49
C PHE A 8 30.61 45.43 -9.02
N LEU A 9 30.80 44.83 -10.19
CA LEU A 9 29.85 43.86 -10.76
C LEU A 9 29.68 42.62 -9.87
N LEU A 10 30.78 42.09 -9.32
CA LEU A 10 30.76 40.94 -8.42
C LEU A 10 29.99 41.25 -7.13
N THR A 11 30.22 42.42 -6.52
CA THR A 11 29.48 42.83 -5.32
C THR A 11 27.99 43.00 -5.59
N LEU A 12 27.61 43.50 -6.77
CA LEU A 12 26.21 43.69 -7.15
C LEU A 12 25.52 42.34 -7.37
N LEU A 13 26.20 41.38 -8.01
CA LEU A 13 25.72 40.01 -8.20
C LEU A 13 25.48 39.31 -6.86
N PHE A 14 26.46 39.36 -5.95
CA PHE A 14 26.32 38.74 -4.62
C PHE A 14 25.25 39.43 -3.77
N GLY A 15 25.17 40.76 -3.81
CA GLY A 15 24.10 41.50 -3.14
C GLY A 15 22.71 41.13 -3.66
N PHE A 16 22.56 40.98 -4.98
CA PHE A 16 21.30 40.54 -5.59
C PHE A 16 20.92 39.12 -5.17
N ILE A 17 21.88 38.20 -5.12
CA ILE A 17 21.66 36.82 -4.66
C ILE A 17 21.28 36.81 -3.18
N PHE A 18 21.92 37.64 -2.35
CA PHE A 18 21.63 37.73 -0.92
C PHE A 18 20.21 38.27 -0.67
N ILE A 19 19.81 39.35 -1.37
CA ILE A 19 18.44 39.90 -1.31
C ILE A 19 17.42 38.87 -1.81
N LYS A 20 17.70 38.21 -2.94
CA LYS A 20 16.79 37.17 -3.45
C LYS A 20 16.63 36.02 -2.45
N TRP A 21 17.69 35.66 -1.74
CA TRP A 21 17.66 34.57 -0.77
C TRP A 21 16.93 34.96 0.52
N THR A 22 17.05 36.21 0.99
CA THR A 22 16.38 36.67 2.21
C THR A 22 14.91 37.05 2.03
N PHE A 23 14.50 37.47 0.83
CA PHE A 23 13.11 37.91 0.58
C PHE A 23 12.19 36.81 0.04
N GLN A 24 12.69 35.62 -0.29
CA GLN A 24 11.85 34.48 -0.70
C GLN A 24 11.34 33.63 0.48
N SER A 25 11.65 34.01 1.72
CA SER A 25 11.35 33.18 2.90
C SER A 25 9.98 33.40 3.55
N GLU A 26 9.23 34.49 3.27
CA GLU A 26 8.01 34.77 4.04
C GLU A 26 6.88 35.48 3.26
N GLN A 27 6.30 34.80 2.26
CA GLN A 27 4.97 35.18 1.76
C GLN A 27 4.10 33.95 1.54
N HIS A 28 3.46 33.49 2.61
CA HIS A 28 2.31 32.60 2.50
C HIS A 28 1.07 33.42 2.08
N PRO A 29 0.35 33.07 1.00
CA PRO A 29 -0.86 33.76 0.53
C PRO A 29 -2.11 33.55 1.41
N SER A 30 -1.97 33.00 2.62
CA SER A 30 -3.09 32.54 3.46
C SER A 30 -3.53 33.51 4.56
N THR A 31 -2.92 34.69 4.73
CA THR A 31 -3.29 35.64 5.81
C THR A 31 -4.08 36.87 5.36
N GLN A 32 -4.48 36.99 4.09
CA GLN A 32 -5.15 38.21 3.60
C GLN A 32 -6.69 38.19 3.61
N ASN A 33 -7.33 37.10 4.06
CA ASN A 33 -8.81 36.97 4.00
C ASN A 33 -9.51 36.74 5.35
N LEU A 34 -9.08 37.39 6.42
CA LEU A 34 -9.80 37.37 7.71
C LEU A 34 -10.16 38.79 8.16
N SER A 35 -10.98 39.49 7.38
CA SER A 35 -11.64 40.73 7.78
C SER A 35 -12.92 40.96 6.98
N SER A 36 -13.91 40.07 7.13
CA SER A 36 -15.33 40.38 6.87
C SER A 36 -16.25 39.20 7.17
N ASN A 37 -17.15 39.43 8.13
CA ASN A 37 -18.47 38.83 8.30
C ASN A 37 -18.62 37.29 8.35
N SER A 38 -18.87 36.79 9.55
CA SER A 38 -19.93 35.78 9.75
C SER A 38 -20.62 35.96 11.11
N THR A 39 -21.86 36.38 11.01
CA THR A 39 -22.84 36.53 12.08
C THR A 39 -23.43 35.18 12.50
N THR A 40 -23.66 35.03 13.81
CA THR A 40 -24.73 34.25 14.47
C THR A 40 -24.85 32.74 14.19
N SER A 41 -24.51 31.91 15.19
CA SER A 41 -25.48 31.08 15.94
C SER A 41 -24.85 30.34 17.14
N THR A 42 -25.30 30.75 18.35
CA THR A 42 -25.67 29.92 19.52
C THR A 42 -25.06 28.52 19.73
N ALA A 43 -24.31 28.31 20.82
CA ALA A 43 -24.83 27.75 22.09
C ALA A 43 -23.72 27.32 23.08
N ASN A 44 -23.81 27.85 24.31
CA ASN A 44 -23.49 27.25 25.62
C ASN A 44 -22.35 26.21 25.74
N LEU A 45 -21.26 26.53 26.46
CA LEU A 45 -20.98 25.92 27.78
C LEU A 45 -19.85 26.63 28.55
N SER A 46 -20.19 27.13 29.74
CA SER A 46 -19.39 27.21 30.97
C SER A 46 -17.94 27.69 30.93
N ARG A 47 -17.77 28.97 31.29
CA ARG A 47 -16.56 29.48 31.94
C ARG A 47 -16.40 28.81 33.31
N ARG A 48 -15.34 28.01 33.48
CA ARG A 48 -14.75 27.77 34.80
C ARG A 48 -13.24 27.81 34.66
N THR A 49 -12.69 28.96 35.01
CA THR A 49 -11.27 29.18 35.25
C THR A 49 -10.85 28.35 36.46
N ASN A 50 -10.07 27.31 36.22
CA ASN A 50 -9.29 26.65 37.26
C ASN A 50 -7.84 26.57 36.77
N ASN A 51 -7.03 27.50 37.27
CA ASN A 51 -5.58 27.36 37.34
C ASN A 51 -5.28 26.15 38.21
N GLY A 52 -4.88 25.05 37.57
CA GLY A 52 -4.35 23.87 38.23
C GLY A 52 -3.28 23.30 37.32
N ALA A 53 -2.01 23.49 37.70
CA ALA A 53 -0.89 22.76 37.15
C ALA A 53 -1.09 21.28 37.48
N THR A 54 -1.79 20.57 36.61
CA THR A 54 -1.99 19.13 36.69
C THR A 54 -1.36 18.51 35.47
N ASN A 55 -0.46 17.57 35.75
CA ASN A 55 0.15 16.63 34.83
C ASN A 55 -0.88 16.23 33.75
N ARG A 56 -0.78 16.82 32.56
CA ARG A 56 -1.71 16.61 31.43
C ARG A 56 -1.52 15.18 30.95
N ARG A 57 -2.16 14.24 31.64
CA ARG A 57 -2.46 12.91 31.08
C ARG A 57 -3.23 13.21 29.80
N ARG A 58 -2.54 13.12 28.64
CA ARG A 58 -3.17 13.27 27.32
C ARG A 58 -4.33 12.30 27.32
N PHE A 59 -5.54 12.85 27.36
CA PHE A 59 -6.73 12.06 27.23
C PHE A 59 -6.69 11.53 25.80
N LYS A 60 -6.26 10.26 25.64
CA LYS A 60 -6.24 9.60 24.34
C LYS A 60 -7.67 9.69 23.81
N ARG A 61 -7.88 10.53 22.81
CA ARG A 61 -9.17 10.65 22.15
C ARG A 61 -9.43 9.31 21.49
N ARG A 62 -10.66 8.80 21.63
CA ARG A 62 -11.06 7.60 20.90
C ARG A 62 -11.11 7.95 19.43
N VAL A 63 -10.40 7.19 18.61
CA VAL A 63 -10.46 7.34 17.15
C VAL A 63 -11.82 6.83 16.68
N THR A 64 -12.53 7.66 15.93
CA THR A 64 -13.79 7.28 15.27
C THR A 64 -13.50 6.78 13.86
N ASP A 65 -14.36 5.94 13.32
CA ASP A 65 -14.20 5.42 11.95
C ASP A 65 -14.28 6.55 10.90
N ASP A 66 -15.05 7.61 11.19
CA ASP A 66 -15.12 8.83 10.36
C ASP A 66 -13.75 9.53 10.23
N MET A 67 -12.99 9.61 11.33
CA MET A 67 -11.63 10.16 11.28
C MET A 67 -10.71 9.35 10.37
N ILE A 68 -10.87 8.02 10.35
CA ILE A 68 -10.08 7.12 9.49
C ILE A 68 -10.45 7.31 8.02
N GLU A 69 -11.74 7.44 7.72
CA GLU A 69 -12.23 7.64 6.35
C GLU A 69 -11.75 8.95 5.72
N VAL A 70 -11.76 10.05 6.51
CA VAL A 70 -11.24 11.34 6.05
C VAL A 70 -9.74 11.23 5.71
N VAL A 71 -8.93 10.63 6.57
CA VAL A 71 -7.50 10.42 6.28
C VAL A 71 -7.32 9.53 5.05
N LEU A 72 -8.09 8.43 4.94
CA LEU A 72 -7.99 7.50 3.82
C LEU A 72 -8.33 8.15 2.48
N SER A 73 -9.28 9.09 2.47
CA SER A 73 -9.64 9.85 1.26
C SER A 73 -8.49 10.69 0.71
N LEU A 74 -7.60 11.17 1.59
CA LEU A 74 -6.43 12.00 1.23
C LEU A 74 -5.16 11.16 1.07
N ALA A 75 -5.08 10.03 1.77
CA ALA A 75 -3.93 9.14 1.82
C ALA A 75 -4.32 7.68 1.48
N PRO A 76 -4.72 7.38 0.23
CA PRO A 76 -5.21 6.06 -0.15
C PRO A 76 -4.14 4.96 -0.11
N ALA A 77 -2.86 5.33 -0.07
CA ALA A 77 -1.74 4.40 0.01
C ALA A 77 -1.52 3.82 1.43
N LEU A 78 -2.12 4.43 2.46
CA LEU A 78 -1.97 3.98 3.84
C LEU A 78 -3.02 2.92 4.19
N HIS A 79 -2.62 1.91 4.97
CA HIS A 79 -3.55 0.92 5.50
C HIS A 79 -4.41 1.50 6.63
N LYS A 80 -5.67 1.07 6.72
CA LYS A 80 -6.61 1.54 7.76
C LYS A 80 -6.07 1.38 9.18
N GLU A 81 -5.37 0.28 9.45
CA GLU A 81 -4.78 0.05 10.78
C GLU A 81 -3.57 0.95 11.08
N GLN A 82 -2.79 1.34 10.07
CA GLN A 82 -1.72 2.33 10.24
C GLN A 82 -2.31 3.72 10.53
N ILE A 83 -3.38 4.08 9.82
CA ILE A 83 -4.12 5.32 10.04
C ILE A 83 -4.71 5.34 11.45
N ARG A 84 -5.41 4.27 11.86
CA ARG A 84 -5.99 4.16 13.21
C ARG A 84 -4.91 4.32 14.29
N TYR A 85 -3.79 3.61 14.16
CA TYR A 85 -2.69 3.70 15.12
C TYR A 85 -2.11 5.12 15.22
N ASN A 86 -1.88 5.78 14.09
CA ASN A 86 -1.35 7.16 14.09
C ASN A 86 -2.37 8.17 14.61
N LEU A 87 -3.66 8.00 14.32
CA LEU A 87 -4.72 8.84 14.89
C LEU A 87 -4.86 8.66 16.41
N GLU A 88 -4.56 7.48 16.94
CA GLU A 88 -4.51 7.25 18.40
C GLU A 88 -3.31 7.95 19.06
N GLU A 89 -2.23 8.16 18.31
CA GLU A 89 -1.02 8.85 18.77
C GLU A 89 -1.14 10.37 18.69
N THR A 90 -1.58 10.90 17.55
CA THR A 90 -1.75 12.34 17.30
C THR A 90 -3.04 12.89 17.91
N GLY A 91 -4.13 12.13 17.84
CA GLY A 91 -5.46 12.55 18.29
C GLY A 91 -6.15 13.57 17.39
N SER A 92 -5.62 13.81 16.18
CA SER A 92 -6.13 14.75 15.17
C SER A 92 -5.93 14.22 13.76
N VAL A 93 -6.95 14.42 12.92
CA VAL A 93 -6.93 14.05 11.49
C VAL A 93 -5.93 14.93 10.75
N GLU A 94 -5.96 16.22 11.03
CA GLU A 94 -5.16 17.25 10.38
C GLU A 94 -3.67 16.96 10.57
N GLU A 95 -3.24 16.72 11.81
CA GLU A 95 -1.84 16.41 12.12
C GLU A 95 -1.38 15.08 11.48
N THR A 96 -2.28 14.10 11.40
CA THR A 96 -1.99 12.81 10.73
C THR A 96 -1.83 12.98 9.21
N VAL A 97 -2.66 13.80 8.58
CA VAL A 97 -2.55 14.11 7.15
C VAL A 97 -1.30 14.93 6.86
N GLU A 98 -0.98 15.92 7.69
CA GLU A 98 0.23 16.72 7.53
C GLU A 98 1.50 15.86 7.61
N ARG A 99 1.56 14.90 8.55
CA ARG A 99 2.66 13.94 8.63
C ARG A 99 2.77 13.07 7.38
N PHE A 100 1.64 12.60 6.85
CA PHE A 100 1.62 11.86 5.58
C PHE A 100 2.14 12.70 4.42
N LEU A 101 1.68 13.96 4.28
CA LEU A 101 2.13 14.87 3.22
C LEU A 101 3.61 15.26 3.34
N ARG A 102 4.15 15.26 4.57
CA ARG A 102 5.58 15.44 4.82
C ARG A 102 6.41 14.20 4.40
N GLY A 103 5.78 13.05 4.25
CA GLY A 103 6.43 11.77 3.98
C GLY A 103 6.95 11.08 5.24
N ASP A 104 6.38 11.39 6.40
CA ASP A 104 6.72 10.68 7.65
C ASP A 104 6.29 9.21 7.58
N GLU A 105 6.94 8.35 8.35
CA GLU A 105 6.65 6.91 8.39
C GLU A 105 5.42 6.58 9.25
N PHE A 106 4.61 5.62 8.79
CA PHE A 106 3.38 5.16 9.44
C PHE A 106 3.53 3.69 9.88
N PRO A 107 3.96 3.42 11.11
CA PRO A 107 4.13 2.06 11.60
C PRO A 107 2.77 1.36 11.80
N PHE A 108 2.78 0.04 11.69
CA PHE A 108 1.64 -0.79 12.08
C PHE A 108 1.54 -0.92 13.61
N PRO A 109 0.33 -1.09 14.17
CA PRO A 109 0.17 -1.26 15.61
C PRO A 109 0.87 -2.54 16.12
N PRO A 110 1.38 -2.54 17.37
CA PRO A 110 1.94 -3.74 17.97
C PRO A 110 0.84 -4.80 18.08
N ASN A 111 1.12 -6.02 17.62
CA ASN A 111 0.19 -7.14 17.45
C ASN A 111 -0.70 -7.12 16.21
N TYR A 112 -0.41 -6.27 15.21
CA TYR A 112 -1.07 -6.40 13.91
C TYR A 112 -0.55 -7.63 13.16
N THR A 113 -1.34 -8.69 13.11
CA THR A 113 -1.21 -9.74 12.11
C THR A 113 -2.10 -9.35 10.93
N PRO A 114 -1.55 -9.03 9.75
CA PRO A 114 -2.38 -8.79 8.57
C PRO A 114 -3.20 -10.04 8.29
N THR A 115 -4.49 -10.01 8.64
CA THR A 115 -5.47 -10.93 8.08
C THR A 115 -5.41 -10.69 6.58
N GLN A 116 -4.90 -11.64 5.83
CA GLN A 116 -4.84 -11.57 4.39
C GLN A 116 -6.28 -11.53 3.85
N THR A 117 -6.92 -10.36 3.82
CA THR A 117 -7.85 -10.03 2.74
C THR A 117 -7.00 -9.90 1.50
N MET A 118 -6.64 -11.06 0.97
CA MET A 118 -5.93 -11.21 -0.27
C MET A 118 -6.69 -10.42 -1.35
N ALA A 119 -6.00 -9.45 -1.93
CA ALA A 119 -6.07 -9.29 -3.37
C ALA A 119 -5.93 -10.69 -3.97
N ALA A 120 -6.97 -11.17 -4.63
CA ALA A 120 -7.07 -12.52 -5.15
C ALA A 120 -5.95 -12.80 -6.15
N THR A 121 -4.81 -13.30 -5.68
CA THR A 121 -3.77 -13.91 -6.51
C THR A 121 -2.93 -14.82 -5.61
N GLY A 122 -3.14 -16.14 -5.74
CA GLY A 122 -2.12 -17.14 -5.42
C GLY A 122 -2.46 -18.14 -4.32
N ASN A 123 -2.86 -19.34 -4.74
CA ASN A 123 -2.54 -20.65 -4.18
C ASN A 123 -2.44 -20.81 -2.65
N ASP A 124 -3.52 -21.30 -2.05
CA ASP A 124 -3.42 -22.13 -0.84
C ASP A 124 -3.66 -23.60 -1.23
N THR A 125 -2.56 -24.30 -1.42
CA THR A 125 -2.48 -25.76 -1.34
C THR A 125 -2.33 -26.16 0.12
N ASN A 126 -3.24 -27.02 0.58
CA ASN A 126 -3.16 -27.91 1.75
C ASN A 126 -3.30 -27.26 3.14
N ASN A 127 -4.40 -27.51 3.86
CA ASN A 127 -4.67 -28.78 4.57
C ASN A 127 -5.70 -28.52 5.70
N GLU A 128 -6.89 -29.14 5.63
CA GLU A 128 -7.33 -30.28 6.46
C GLU A 128 -7.99 -29.89 7.80
N ASN A 129 -9.16 -30.49 8.04
CA ASN A 129 -9.98 -30.44 9.28
C ASN A 129 -10.77 -29.17 9.62
N SER A 130 -11.28 -28.45 8.62
CA SER A 130 -12.50 -27.67 8.85
C SER A 130 -13.72 -28.58 8.68
N ASN A 131 -14.31 -29.03 9.80
CA ASN A 131 -15.60 -29.75 9.83
C ASN A 131 -16.80 -28.90 9.34
N ASP A 132 -16.56 -27.68 8.89
CA ASP A 132 -17.57 -26.84 8.27
C ASP A 132 -17.89 -27.33 6.84
N PRO A 133 -19.13 -27.82 6.58
CA PRO A 133 -19.54 -28.26 5.26
C PRO A 133 -19.50 -27.14 4.21
N ARG A 134 -19.47 -25.86 4.60
CA ARG A 134 -19.33 -24.71 3.70
C ARG A 134 -17.90 -24.49 3.20
N LYS A 135 -16.91 -25.09 3.86
CA LYS A 135 -15.48 -24.99 3.51
C LYS A 135 -14.94 -26.24 2.81
N LYS A 136 -15.80 -27.21 2.49
CA LYS A 136 -15.40 -28.36 1.66
C LYS A 136 -15.19 -27.88 0.22
N SER A 137 -13.94 -27.84 -0.23
CA SER A 137 -13.63 -27.64 -1.64
C SER A 137 -14.19 -28.82 -2.43
N ASN A 138 -15.26 -28.62 -3.19
CA ASN A 138 -15.77 -29.62 -4.14
C ASN A 138 -14.95 -29.66 -5.44
N ILE A 139 -13.72 -29.14 -5.40
CA ILE A 139 -12.78 -29.14 -6.52
C ILE A 139 -12.14 -30.52 -6.54
N LYS A 140 -12.53 -31.33 -7.52
CA LYS A 140 -11.85 -32.59 -7.81
C LYS A 140 -10.66 -32.30 -8.72
N PRO A 141 -9.50 -32.94 -8.51
CA PRO A 141 -8.40 -32.84 -9.47
C PRO A 141 -8.85 -33.48 -10.79
N ASP A 142 -8.99 -32.67 -11.83
CA ASP A 142 -9.32 -33.15 -13.18
C ASP A 142 -8.06 -33.75 -13.83
N ASN A 143 -8.20 -34.91 -14.50
CA ASN A 143 -7.15 -35.43 -15.37
C ASN A 143 -7.03 -34.54 -16.62
N LEU A 144 -6.00 -33.70 -16.66
CA LEU A 144 -5.79 -32.74 -17.74
C LEU A 144 -5.48 -33.42 -19.09
N ILE A 145 -4.91 -34.63 -19.08
CA ILE A 145 -4.60 -35.38 -20.31
C ILE A 145 -5.91 -35.79 -21.00
N GLU A 146 -6.84 -36.35 -20.23
CA GLU A 146 -8.18 -36.71 -20.72
C GLU A 146 -9.00 -35.46 -21.08
N LYS A 147 -9.00 -34.44 -20.21
CA LYS A 147 -9.78 -33.21 -20.42
C LYS A 147 -9.43 -32.48 -21.71
N PHE A 148 -8.16 -32.47 -22.09
CA PHE A 148 -7.70 -31.80 -23.31
C PHE A 148 -7.44 -32.76 -24.47
N ASN A 149 -7.72 -34.06 -24.33
CA ASN A 149 -7.44 -35.11 -25.31
C ASN A 149 -6.00 -35.00 -25.85
N VAL A 150 -5.04 -34.99 -24.92
CA VAL A 150 -3.61 -34.90 -25.25
C VAL A 150 -3.11 -36.28 -25.60
N ASP A 151 -2.63 -36.44 -26.83
CA ASP A 151 -1.93 -37.64 -27.25
C ASP A 151 -0.49 -37.61 -26.72
N LEU A 152 -0.08 -38.66 -26.01
CA LEU A 152 1.24 -38.76 -25.38
C LEU A 152 2.32 -39.13 -26.39
N ASP A 153 1.94 -39.79 -27.48
CA ASP A 153 2.85 -40.21 -28.54
C ASP A 153 3.12 -39.09 -29.55
N TYR A 154 2.31 -38.02 -29.50
CA TYR A 154 2.49 -36.86 -30.35
C TYR A 154 3.63 -35.97 -29.85
N ASP A 155 4.65 -35.77 -30.69
CA ASP A 155 5.78 -34.92 -30.35
C ASP A 155 5.49 -33.43 -30.63
N PHE A 156 5.46 -32.65 -29.56
CA PHE A 156 5.32 -31.20 -29.58
C PHE A 156 6.65 -30.45 -29.47
N ALA A 157 7.80 -31.14 -29.32
CA ALA A 157 9.10 -30.51 -29.02
C ALA A 157 9.56 -29.50 -30.08
N GLY A 158 9.21 -29.72 -31.35
CA GLY A 158 9.64 -28.88 -32.48
C GLY A 158 8.70 -27.74 -32.85
N LYS A 159 7.57 -27.56 -32.15
CA LYS A 159 6.57 -26.53 -32.49
C LYS A 159 6.78 -25.26 -31.68
N ASP A 160 6.73 -24.10 -32.35
CA ASP A 160 6.70 -22.83 -31.65
C ASP A 160 5.29 -22.57 -31.07
N PHE A 161 5.26 -22.13 -29.81
CA PHE A 161 4.02 -21.85 -29.09
C PHE A 161 3.19 -20.75 -29.77
N ASN A 162 3.85 -19.78 -30.40
CA ASN A 162 3.17 -18.63 -31.02
C ASN A 162 2.48 -18.99 -32.34
N GLU A 163 2.92 -20.04 -33.01
CA GLU A 163 2.35 -20.49 -34.28
C GLU A 163 1.15 -21.43 -34.09
N LEU A 164 1.01 -22.00 -32.89
CA LEU A 164 -0.09 -22.91 -32.56
C LEU A 164 -1.41 -22.16 -32.36
N ASP A 165 -2.52 -22.84 -32.65
CA ASP A 165 -3.86 -22.38 -32.28
C ASP A 165 -4.09 -22.48 -30.76
N ILE A 166 -5.17 -21.88 -30.25
CA ILE A 166 -5.40 -21.86 -28.80
C ILE A 166 -5.67 -23.25 -28.20
N SER A 167 -6.24 -24.18 -28.97
CA SER A 167 -6.48 -25.56 -28.55
C SER A 167 -5.17 -26.34 -28.42
N ASP A 168 -4.32 -26.24 -29.42
CA ASP A 168 -3.04 -26.90 -29.51
C ASP A 168 -2.05 -26.28 -28.53
N ARG A 169 -2.12 -24.98 -28.24
CA ARG A 169 -1.37 -24.36 -27.14
C ARG A 169 -1.71 -24.97 -25.79
N LYS A 170 -3.00 -25.25 -25.53
CA LYS A 170 -3.42 -25.92 -24.28
C LYS A 170 -2.88 -27.34 -24.21
N LYS A 171 -3.01 -28.12 -25.31
CA LYS A 171 -2.45 -29.46 -25.40
C LYS A 171 -0.93 -29.47 -25.22
N TYR A 172 -0.24 -28.55 -25.90
CA TYR A 172 1.20 -28.32 -25.81
C TYR A 172 1.63 -28.05 -24.36
N LEU A 173 0.92 -27.18 -23.63
CA LEU A 173 1.24 -26.86 -22.24
C LEU A 173 1.09 -28.09 -21.33
N VAL A 174 0.02 -28.86 -21.49
CA VAL A 174 -0.21 -30.08 -20.72
C VAL A 174 0.85 -31.14 -21.03
N TRP A 175 1.15 -31.36 -22.32
CA TRP A 175 2.21 -32.26 -22.75
C TRP A 175 3.59 -31.85 -22.21
N LYS A 176 3.94 -30.56 -22.31
CA LYS A 176 5.20 -30.00 -21.80
C LYS A 176 5.31 -30.18 -20.29
N ALA A 177 4.24 -29.87 -19.56
CA ALA A 177 4.20 -30.07 -18.11
C ALA A 177 4.38 -31.56 -17.76
N ARG A 178 3.74 -32.47 -18.51
CA ARG A 178 3.90 -33.91 -18.32
C ARG A 178 5.35 -34.37 -18.53
N LYS A 179 5.98 -33.96 -19.63
CA LYS A 179 7.38 -34.30 -19.92
C LYS A 179 8.36 -33.71 -18.90
N ALA A 180 8.11 -32.49 -18.44
CA ALA A 180 8.89 -31.89 -17.37
C ALA A 180 8.74 -32.67 -16.06
N MET A 181 7.53 -33.08 -15.69
CA MET A 181 7.27 -33.88 -14.50
C MET A 181 7.86 -35.29 -14.58
N GLU A 182 7.87 -35.93 -15.76
CA GLU A 182 8.54 -37.22 -15.97
C GLU A 182 10.04 -37.11 -15.65
N ASN A 183 10.71 -36.07 -16.17
CA ASN A 183 12.12 -35.81 -15.86
C ASN A 183 12.33 -35.49 -14.36
N VAL A 184 11.42 -34.76 -13.72
CA VAL A 184 11.52 -34.49 -12.28
C VAL A 184 11.39 -35.78 -11.46
N LEU A 185 10.44 -36.65 -11.79
CA LEU A 185 10.23 -37.93 -11.10
C LEU A 185 11.43 -38.89 -11.22
N GLU A 186 12.17 -38.82 -12.32
CA GLU A 186 13.39 -39.61 -12.49
C GLU A 186 14.55 -39.12 -11.59
N ASN A 187 14.59 -37.82 -11.32
CA ASN A 187 15.69 -37.19 -10.58
C ASN A 187 15.39 -37.00 -9.08
N ASP A 188 14.12 -36.88 -8.71
CA ASP A 188 13.69 -36.53 -7.35
C ASP A 188 12.91 -37.68 -6.69
N LYS A 189 13.56 -38.28 -5.69
CA LYS A 189 12.99 -39.39 -4.93
C LYS A 189 11.79 -38.96 -4.07
N GLU A 190 11.82 -37.76 -3.49
CA GLU A 190 10.72 -37.26 -2.65
C GLU A 190 9.44 -37.16 -3.48
N MET A 191 9.56 -36.67 -4.72
CA MET A 191 8.42 -36.59 -5.65
C MET A 191 7.92 -37.96 -6.09
N SER A 192 8.82 -38.94 -6.27
CA SER A 192 8.43 -40.32 -6.61
C SER A 192 7.68 -41.02 -5.47
N ASP A 193 8.05 -40.74 -4.22
CA ASP A 193 7.44 -41.33 -3.03
C ASP A 193 5.98 -40.84 -2.84
N LEU A 194 5.61 -39.67 -3.37
CA LEU A 194 4.23 -39.15 -3.34
C LEU A 194 3.23 -39.95 -4.19
N LEU A 195 3.71 -40.83 -5.07
CA LEU A 195 2.87 -41.65 -5.94
C LEU A 195 2.53 -43.04 -5.36
N ASN A 196 3.17 -43.44 -4.25
CA ASN A 196 2.99 -44.72 -3.57
C ASN A 196 2.19 -44.57 -2.26
#